data_AF-A0A1W6LLI2-F1
#
_entry.id   AF-A0A1W6LLI2-F1
#
_cell.length_a   1.000
_cell.length_b   1.000
_cell.length_c   1.000
_cell.angle_alpha   90.00
_cell.angle_beta   90.00
_cell.angle_gamma   90.00
#
_symmetry.space_group_name_H-M   'P 1'
#
loop_
_entity.id
_entity.type
_entity.pdbx_description
1 polymer ?
#
loop_
_entity_poly.entity_id
_entity_poly.type
_entity_poly.pdbx_seq_one_letter_code
_entity_poly.pdbx_strand_id
1 'polypeptide(L)'
;MEISLLAITPNSQKIIEEAGRTCYLSFDKMGADSSEDFIRKIVRAGHESVLEHASATFRIKGCSRAMTHQLVRHRIMSFSQQSQRYVDEDAFDYVVPESLPEEYIEDFRSDMETINAMYAKWRERGLRKEDARFVLPNACCSEIVVSGNFRQWRHVIQLRISPKAQWEIRQAASHILNTLSKEAPACFCDLQAELKNN
;
A
#
# COMPACT_ATOMS: atom_id res chain seq x y z
N MET A 1 -7.40 -7.59 6.80
CA MET A 1 -6.91 -6.85 5.62
C MET A 1 -6.60 -7.83 4.49
N GLU A 2 -7.12 -7.59 3.29
CA GLU A 2 -6.87 -8.38 2.07
C GLU A 2 -6.14 -7.50 1.05
N ILE A 3 -5.03 -7.99 0.48
CA ILE A 3 -4.22 -7.25 -0.48
C ILE A 3 -4.00 -8.10 -1.72
N SER A 4 -4.44 -7.58 -2.87
CA SER A 4 -4.32 -8.24 -4.18
C SER A 4 -3.52 -7.39 -5.16
N LEU A 5 -2.66 -8.04 -5.94
CA LEU A 5 -1.99 -7.43 -7.09
C LEU A 5 -2.99 -7.40 -8.25
N LEU A 6 -3.36 -6.20 -8.71
CA LEU A 6 -4.26 -6.02 -9.85
C LEU A 6 -3.53 -6.01 -11.19
N ALA A 7 -2.35 -5.37 -11.21
CA ALA A 7 -1.56 -5.23 -12.43
C ALA A 7 -0.09 -5.01 -12.09
N ILE A 8 0.78 -5.51 -12.96
CA ILE A 8 2.21 -5.21 -12.97
C ILE A 8 2.69 -5.09 -14.41
N THR A 9 3.66 -4.22 -14.67
CA THR A 9 4.27 -4.10 -16.01
C THR A 9 4.83 -5.47 -16.45
N PRO A 10 4.34 -6.04 -17.57
CA PRO A 10 4.88 -7.30 -18.10
C PRO A 10 6.35 -7.13 -18.47
N ASN A 11 7.17 -8.16 -18.19
CA ASN A 11 8.62 -8.12 -18.45
C ASN A 11 9.32 -6.89 -17.82
N SER A 12 8.83 -6.41 -16.68
CA SER A 12 9.32 -5.20 -15.98
C SER A 12 10.84 -5.10 -15.92
N GLN A 13 11.53 -6.18 -15.53
CA GLN A 13 12.99 -6.21 -15.40
C GLN A 13 13.73 -6.00 -16.73
N LYS A 14 13.19 -6.52 -17.84
CA LYS A 14 13.75 -6.31 -19.19
C LYS A 14 13.61 -4.86 -19.63
N ILE A 15 12.44 -4.26 -19.39
CA ILE A 15 12.18 -2.85 -19.69
C ILE A 15 13.12 -1.94 -18.90
N ILE A 16 13.34 -2.23 -17.61
CA ILE A 16 14.27 -1.49 -16.75
C ILE A 16 15.70 -1.59 -17.28
N GLU A 17 16.15 -2.78 -17.68
CA GLU A 17 17.47 -2.98 -18.27
C GLU A 17 17.63 -2.19 -19.57
N GLU A 18 16.67 -2.30 -20.49
CA GLU A 18 16.69 -1.59 -21.77
C GLU A 18 16.73 -0.07 -21.56
N ALA A 19 15.90 0.47 -20.66
CA ALA A 19 15.90 1.88 -20.30
C ALA A 19 17.27 2.33 -19.74
N GLY A 20 17.84 1.55 -18.82
CA GLY A 20 19.15 1.87 -18.25
C GLY A 20 20.30 1.77 -19.25
N ARG A 21 20.24 0.81 -20.18
CA ARG A 21 21.26 0.67 -21.23
C ARG A 21 21.15 1.71 -22.32
N THR A 22 19.95 2.24 -22.58
CA THR A 22 19.71 3.36 -23.50
C THR A 22 20.56 4.58 -23.13
N CYS A 23 20.74 4.86 -21.84
CA CYS A 23 21.59 5.96 -21.36
C CYS A 23 23.05 5.88 -21.84
N TYR A 24 23.55 4.69 -22.15
CA TYR A 24 24.95 4.43 -22.54
C TYR A 24 25.09 3.65 -23.86
N LEU A 25 23.98 3.45 -24.58
CA LEU A 25 23.89 2.63 -25.80
C LEU A 25 24.57 1.25 -25.69
N SER A 26 24.52 0.63 -24.50
CA SER A 26 25.24 -0.61 -24.17
C SER A 26 24.43 -1.89 -24.39
N PHE A 27 23.70 -1.93 -25.51
CA PHE A 27 22.78 -3.01 -25.86
C PHE A 27 23.48 -4.35 -26.16
N ASP A 28 24.76 -4.30 -26.54
CA ASP A 28 25.63 -5.47 -26.77
C ASP A 28 25.76 -6.37 -25.53
N LYS A 29 25.48 -5.81 -24.35
CA LYS A 29 25.54 -6.50 -23.05
C LYS A 29 24.19 -7.06 -22.59
N MET A 30 23.14 -7.00 -23.42
CA MET A 30 21.84 -7.62 -23.13
C MET A 30 21.85 -9.09 -23.52
N GLY A 31 21.32 -9.93 -22.64
CA GLY A 31 21.13 -11.37 -22.82
C GLY A 31 19.85 -11.83 -22.12
N ALA A 32 19.58 -13.14 -22.15
CA ALA A 32 18.37 -13.70 -21.55
C ALA A 32 18.27 -13.39 -20.03
N ASP A 33 19.41 -13.45 -19.32
CA ASP A 33 19.49 -13.37 -17.86
C ASP A 33 20.27 -12.15 -17.35
N SER A 34 20.59 -11.18 -18.23
CA SER A 34 21.42 -10.02 -17.87
C SER A 34 20.71 -8.98 -17.00
N SER A 35 19.37 -8.95 -17.07
CA SER A 35 18.56 -7.94 -16.36
C SER A 35 18.74 -7.99 -14.85
N GLU A 36 18.87 -9.17 -14.25
CA GLU A 36 18.99 -9.32 -12.81
C GLU A 36 20.29 -8.69 -12.28
N ASP A 37 21.44 -9.08 -12.86
CA ASP A 37 22.74 -8.54 -12.48
C ASP A 37 22.85 -7.04 -12.74
N PHE A 38 22.27 -6.57 -13.85
CA PHE A 38 22.20 -5.16 -14.16
C PHE A 38 21.41 -4.38 -13.09
N ILE A 39 20.20 -4.84 -12.78
CA ILE A 39 19.31 -4.20 -11.81
C ILE A 39 19.95 -4.18 -10.41
N ARG A 40 20.55 -5.29 -9.97
CA ARG A 40 21.24 -5.37 -8.67
C ARG A 40 22.38 -4.35 -8.57
N LYS A 41 23.14 -4.12 -9.66
CA LYS A 41 24.22 -3.12 -9.69
C LYS A 41 23.70 -1.69 -9.60
N ILE A 42 22.66 -1.34 -10.36
CA ILE A 42 22.10 0.03 -10.34
C ILE A 42 21.44 0.35 -8.99
N VAL A 43 20.77 -0.61 -8.34
CA VAL A 43 20.17 -0.44 -7.02
C VAL A 43 21.26 -0.18 -5.98
N ARG A 44 22.33 -0.99 -5.98
CA ARG A 44 23.48 -0.78 -5.08
C ARG A 44 24.19 0.56 -5.32
N ALA A 45 24.22 1.04 -6.57
CA ALA A 45 24.79 2.33 -6.92
C ALA A 45 23.86 3.53 -6.63
N GLY A 46 22.61 3.29 -6.21
CA GLY A 46 21.60 4.35 -5.99
C GLY A 46 21.04 4.97 -7.27
N HIS A 47 21.28 4.37 -8.44
CA HIS A 47 20.79 4.84 -9.74
C HIS A 47 19.36 4.34 -10.01
N GLU A 48 18.44 4.63 -9.10
CA GLU A 48 17.10 4.03 -9.09
C GLU A 48 16.10 4.68 -10.07
N SER A 49 16.46 5.75 -10.77
CA SER A 49 15.53 6.44 -11.70
C SER A 49 15.03 5.52 -12.82
N VAL A 50 15.84 4.55 -13.27
CA VAL A 50 15.43 3.60 -14.31
C VAL A 50 14.37 2.61 -13.82
N LEU A 51 14.17 2.45 -12.50
CA LEU A 51 13.10 1.65 -11.93
C LEU A 51 11.72 2.30 -12.14
N GLU A 52 11.68 3.59 -12.50
CA GLU A 52 10.42 4.32 -12.73
C GLU A 52 9.67 3.85 -13.98
N HIS A 53 10.33 3.11 -14.88
CA HIS A 53 9.73 2.59 -16.12
C HIS A 53 8.82 1.35 -15.90
N ALA A 54 8.83 0.76 -14.71
CA ALA A 54 7.95 -0.34 -14.35
C ALA A 54 7.01 0.08 -13.21
N SER A 55 5.76 -0.36 -13.25
CA SER A 55 4.73 -0.04 -12.26
C SER A 55 3.97 -1.27 -11.79
N ALA A 56 3.42 -1.17 -10.58
CA ALA A 56 2.51 -2.15 -10.00
C ALA A 56 1.30 -1.45 -9.37
N THR A 57 0.16 -2.13 -9.39
CA THR A 57 -1.11 -1.66 -8.83
C THR A 57 -1.66 -2.70 -7.86
N PHE A 58 -1.98 -2.27 -6.65
CA PHE A 58 -2.56 -3.11 -5.61
C PHE A 58 -3.94 -2.60 -5.21
N ARG A 59 -4.83 -3.53 -4.83
CA ARG A 59 -6.08 -3.25 -4.13
C ARG A 59 -5.94 -3.72 -2.70
N ILE A 60 -6.27 -2.84 -1.76
CA ILE A 60 -6.21 -3.09 -0.32
C ILE A 60 -7.64 -2.95 0.23
N LYS A 61 -8.15 -4.02 0.82
CA LYS A 61 -9.49 -4.11 1.43
C LYS A 61 -9.39 -4.33 2.94
N GLY A 62 -10.38 -3.84 3.67
CA GLY A 62 -10.48 -4.03 5.12
C GLY A 62 -9.27 -3.44 5.85
N CYS A 63 -8.90 -2.22 5.47
CA CYS A 63 -7.90 -1.41 6.15
C CYS A 63 -8.55 -0.14 6.72
N SER A 64 -8.01 0.38 7.81
CA SER A 64 -8.60 1.52 8.52
C SER A 64 -8.43 2.82 7.72
N ARG A 65 -9.33 3.78 7.96
CA ARG A 65 -9.17 5.16 7.50
C ARG A 65 -7.84 5.76 7.99
N ALA A 66 -7.41 5.45 9.22
CA ALA A 66 -6.11 5.88 9.74
C ALA A 66 -4.92 5.37 8.91
N MET A 67 -4.94 4.11 8.48
CA MET A 67 -3.90 3.54 7.63
C MET A 67 -3.88 4.23 6.26
N THR A 68 -5.05 4.35 5.61
CA THR A 68 -5.13 5.01 4.30
C THR A 68 -4.66 6.47 4.36
N HIS A 69 -4.93 7.18 5.46
CA HIS A 69 -4.48 8.56 5.65
C HIS A 69 -2.95 8.69 5.75
N GLN A 70 -2.24 7.65 6.17
CA GLN A 70 -0.77 7.59 6.08
C GLN A 70 -0.28 7.20 4.70
N LEU A 71 -0.97 6.27 4.03
CA LEU A 71 -0.62 5.78 2.70
C LEU A 71 -0.68 6.89 1.65
N VAL A 72 -1.74 7.70 1.66
CA VAL A 72 -1.95 8.80 0.69
C VAL A 72 -0.98 9.98 0.86
N ARG A 73 -0.10 9.96 1.89
CA ARG A 73 0.98 10.94 2.06
C ARG A 73 2.14 10.70 1.06
N HIS A 74 2.18 9.52 0.45
CA HIS A 74 3.14 9.17 -0.59
C HIS A 74 2.66 9.72 -1.95
N ARG A 75 3.07 10.96 -2.25
CA ARG A 75 2.49 11.79 -3.32
C ARG A 75 2.76 11.31 -4.75
N ILE A 76 3.83 10.55 -4.96
CA ILE A 76 4.20 10.04 -6.30
C ILE A 76 3.58 8.64 -6.48
N MET A 77 2.27 8.58 -6.28
CA MET A 77 1.44 7.39 -6.39
C MET A 77 0.05 7.83 -6.87
N SER A 78 -0.70 6.93 -7.47
CA SER A 78 -2.09 7.16 -7.87
C SER A 78 -3.03 6.40 -6.94
N PHE A 79 -4.12 7.03 -6.52
CA PHE A 79 -5.06 6.46 -5.56
C PHE A 79 -6.50 6.54 -6.06
N SER A 80 -7.24 5.45 -5.88
CA SER A 80 -8.70 5.41 -5.99
C SER A 80 -9.26 4.80 -4.72
N GLN A 81 -9.92 5.60 -3.89
CA GLN A 81 -10.38 5.19 -2.57
C GLN A 81 -11.91 5.20 -2.49
N GLN A 82 -12.47 4.23 -1.77
CA GLN A 82 -13.88 4.21 -1.38
C GLN A 82 -14.28 5.54 -0.74
N SER A 83 -15.30 6.19 -1.31
CA SER A 83 -15.77 7.49 -0.86
C SER A 83 -16.96 7.36 0.09
N GLN A 84 -16.76 7.81 1.33
CA GLN A 84 -17.82 7.99 2.33
C GLN A 84 -18.84 9.09 1.97
N ARG A 85 -18.65 9.79 0.84
CA ARG A 85 -19.65 10.74 0.32
C ARG A 85 -20.71 10.03 -0.53
N TYR A 86 -20.38 8.87 -1.09
CA TYR A 86 -21.22 8.15 -2.06
C TYR A 86 -21.66 6.78 -1.55
N VAL A 87 -20.73 6.01 -0.97
CA VAL A 87 -21.00 4.70 -0.38
C VAL A 87 -21.70 4.91 0.96
N ASP A 88 -22.74 4.11 1.23
CA ASP A 88 -23.35 4.13 2.55
C ASP A 88 -22.49 3.32 3.52
N GLU A 89 -22.31 3.86 4.72
CA GLU A 89 -21.54 3.25 5.81
C GLU A 89 -22.47 2.82 6.94
N ASP A 90 -23.73 2.53 6.59
CA ASP A 90 -24.64 1.84 7.50
C ASP A 90 -24.05 0.46 7.81
N ALA A 91 -24.06 0.06 9.08
CA ALA A 91 -23.31 -1.13 9.55
C ALA A 91 -21.83 -1.19 9.09
N PHE A 92 -21.07 -0.08 9.15
CA PHE A 92 -19.66 -0.05 8.74
C PHE A 92 -18.79 -1.11 9.46
N ASP A 93 -17.89 -1.74 8.69
CA ASP A 93 -16.81 -2.57 9.24
C ASP A 93 -15.70 -1.71 9.86
N TYR A 94 -14.94 -2.26 10.81
CA TYR A 94 -13.84 -1.56 11.45
C TYR A 94 -12.64 -2.45 11.77
N VAL A 95 -11.48 -1.82 11.93
CA VAL A 95 -10.23 -2.46 12.35
C VAL A 95 -10.06 -2.32 13.86
N VAL A 96 -9.92 -3.45 14.56
CA VAL A 96 -9.55 -3.48 15.98
C VAL A 96 -8.03 -3.31 16.11
N PRO A 97 -7.52 -2.37 16.92
CA PRO A 97 -6.09 -2.20 17.12
C PRO A 97 -5.42 -3.45 17.72
N GLU A 98 -4.31 -3.91 17.13
CA GLU A 98 -3.57 -5.09 17.65
C GLU A 98 -3.02 -4.89 19.07
N SER A 99 -2.80 -3.64 19.47
CA SER A 99 -2.34 -3.29 20.81
C SER A 99 -3.46 -3.26 21.85
N LEU A 100 -4.72 -3.47 21.45
CA LEU A 100 -5.85 -3.48 22.37
C LEU A 100 -5.85 -4.81 23.16
N PRO A 101 -5.77 -4.77 24.50
CA PRO A 101 -5.91 -5.98 25.31
C PRO A 101 -7.23 -6.69 25.06
N GLU A 102 -7.21 -8.03 25.13
CA GLU A 102 -8.37 -8.88 24.83
C GLU A 102 -9.59 -8.55 25.70
N GLU A 103 -9.35 -8.19 26.97
CA GLU A 103 -10.39 -7.80 27.93
C GLU A 103 -11.17 -6.53 27.55
N TYR A 104 -10.61 -5.65 26.70
CA TYR A 104 -11.27 -4.42 26.25
C TYR A 104 -11.85 -4.53 24.83
N ILE A 105 -11.76 -5.70 24.18
CA ILE A 105 -12.30 -5.87 22.82
C ILE A 105 -13.81 -5.64 22.82
N GLU A 106 -14.53 -6.13 23.82
CA GLU A 106 -15.98 -6.00 23.87
C GLU A 106 -16.44 -4.57 24.12
N ASP A 107 -15.73 -3.83 24.99
CA ASP A 107 -15.95 -2.40 25.19
C ASP A 107 -15.75 -1.63 23.87
N PHE A 108 -14.68 -1.93 23.14
CA PHE A 108 -14.42 -1.31 21.84
C PHE A 108 -15.51 -1.65 20.81
N ARG A 109 -16.04 -2.89 20.80
CA ARG A 109 -17.17 -3.26 19.93
C ARG A 109 -18.42 -2.46 20.27
N SER A 110 -18.73 -2.33 21.56
CA SER A 110 -19.88 -1.53 22.03
C SER A 110 -19.76 -0.06 21.63
N ASP A 111 -18.56 0.52 21.68
CA ASP A 111 -18.29 1.87 21.19
C ASP A 111 -18.55 1.97 19.67
N MET A 112 -18.12 0.99 18.88
CA MET A 112 -18.37 0.97 17.43
C MET A 112 -19.86 0.85 17.10
N GLU A 113 -20.61 0.01 17.81
CA GLU A 113 -22.07 -0.11 17.68
C GLU A 113 -22.77 1.22 18.01
N THR A 114 -22.31 1.89 19.07
CA THR A 114 -22.82 3.21 19.46
C THR A 114 -22.57 4.22 18.34
N ILE A 115 -21.37 4.26 17.77
CA ILE A 115 -21.04 5.15 16.65
C ILE A 115 -21.87 4.82 15.41
N ASN A 116 -22.13 3.53 15.15
CA ASN A 116 -22.98 3.10 14.06
C ASN A 116 -24.42 3.66 14.21
N ALA A 117 -25.00 3.51 15.39
CA ALA A 117 -26.29 4.09 15.72
C ALA A 117 -26.28 5.63 15.62
N MET A 118 -25.16 6.29 15.97
CA MET A 118 -25.02 7.73 15.76
C MET A 118 -25.05 8.12 14.28
N TYR A 119 -24.36 7.38 13.40
CA TYR A 119 -24.39 7.61 11.96
C TYR A 119 -25.81 7.41 11.40
N ALA A 120 -26.45 6.28 11.71
CA ALA A 120 -27.83 5.98 11.30
C ALA A 120 -28.81 7.07 11.73
N LYS A 121 -28.76 7.49 13.01
CA LYS A 121 -29.57 8.61 13.55
C LYS A 121 -29.44 9.89 12.72
N TRP A 122 -28.23 10.25 12.29
CA TRP A 122 -28.04 11.47 11.47
C TRP A 122 -28.56 11.30 10.05
N ARG A 123 -28.41 10.10 9.48
CA ARG A 123 -28.97 9.77 8.16
C ARG A 123 -30.50 9.82 8.17
N GLU A 124 -31.15 9.27 9.19
CA GLU A 124 -32.60 9.31 9.39
C GLU A 124 -33.14 10.75 9.54
N ARG A 125 -32.35 11.63 10.18
CA ARG A 125 -32.67 13.06 10.29
C ARG A 125 -32.44 13.87 9.00
N GLY A 126 -32.12 13.20 7.89
CA GLY A 126 -31.96 13.81 6.57
C GLY A 126 -30.57 14.38 6.29
N LEU A 127 -29.58 14.18 7.18
CA LEU A 127 -28.22 14.68 6.96
C LEU A 127 -27.54 13.89 5.85
N ARG A 128 -26.94 14.57 4.86
CA ARG A 128 -26.28 13.91 3.72
C ARG A 128 -25.08 13.08 4.18
N LYS A 129 -24.74 12.01 3.43
CA LYS A 129 -23.61 11.11 3.74
C LYS A 129 -22.30 11.86 4.00
N GLU A 130 -22.03 12.90 3.21
CA GLU A 130 -20.80 13.70 3.33
C GLU A 130 -20.64 14.43 4.66
N ASP A 131 -21.74 14.74 5.35
CA ASP A 131 -21.75 15.42 6.64
C ASP A 131 -21.97 14.41 7.78
N ALA A 132 -22.86 13.43 7.58
CA ALA A 132 -23.13 12.37 8.57
C ALA A 132 -21.87 11.56 8.89
N ARG A 133 -20.99 11.32 7.91
CA ARG A 133 -19.73 10.58 8.12
C ARG A 133 -18.78 11.21 9.15
N PHE A 134 -19.01 12.45 9.59
CA PHE A 134 -18.14 13.12 10.56
C PHE A 134 -18.14 12.43 11.94
N VAL A 135 -19.15 11.59 12.22
CA VAL A 135 -19.15 10.74 13.43
C VAL A 135 -18.36 9.44 13.26
N LEU A 136 -18.01 9.04 12.03
CA LEU A 136 -17.34 7.76 11.78
C LEU A 136 -15.90 7.77 12.34
N PRO A 137 -15.45 6.64 12.91
CA PRO A 137 -14.15 6.58 13.56
C PRO A 137 -13.02 6.39 12.54
N ASN A 138 -11.80 6.70 12.97
CA ASN A 138 -10.58 6.36 12.23
C ASN A 138 -10.42 4.85 11.96
N ALA A 139 -11.02 4.02 12.81
CA ALA A 139 -11.05 2.56 12.68
C ALA A 139 -11.94 2.07 11.53
N CYS A 140 -12.86 2.90 11.02
CA CYS A 140 -13.75 2.56 9.91
C CYS A 140 -12.94 1.97 8.75
N CYS A 141 -13.36 0.82 8.26
CA CYS A 141 -12.75 0.16 7.13
C CYS A 141 -12.93 1.01 5.87
N SER A 142 -11.95 0.88 4.98
CA SER A 142 -11.93 1.46 3.66
C SER A 142 -11.31 0.45 2.71
N GLU A 143 -11.67 0.63 1.45
CA GLU A 143 -10.95 0.03 0.34
C GLU A 143 -10.19 1.10 -0.46
N ILE A 144 -8.98 0.77 -0.91
CA ILE A 144 -8.15 1.65 -1.73
C ILE A 144 -7.40 0.87 -2.81
N VAL A 145 -7.42 1.37 -4.03
CA VAL A 145 -6.50 0.98 -5.11
C VAL A 145 -5.35 1.98 -5.14
N VAL A 146 -4.13 1.47 -5.19
CA VAL A 146 -2.90 2.25 -5.21
C VAL A 146 -1.99 1.75 -6.33
N SER A 147 -1.53 2.68 -7.18
CA SER A 147 -0.58 2.42 -8.26
C SER A 147 0.68 3.24 -8.05
N GLY A 148 1.84 2.66 -8.37
CA GLY A 148 3.13 3.33 -8.29
C GLY A 148 4.17 2.66 -9.17
N ASN A 149 5.19 3.42 -9.55
CA ASN A 149 6.37 2.86 -10.20
C ASN A 149 7.28 2.15 -9.17
N PHE A 150 8.20 1.30 -9.62
CA PHE A 150 9.00 0.46 -8.71
C PHE A 150 9.89 1.29 -7.78
N ARG A 151 10.40 2.45 -8.22
CA ARG A 151 11.15 3.36 -7.33
C ARG A 151 10.27 3.87 -6.18
N GLN A 152 9.03 4.26 -6.49
CA GLN A 152 8.11 4.76 -5.46
C GLN A 152 7.64 3.64 -4.54
N TRP A 153 7.44 2.42 -5.05
CA TRP A 153 7.19 1.24 -4.22
C TRP A 153 8.35 0.98 -3.26
N ARG A 154 9.60 1.02 -3.73
CA ARG A 154 10.79 0.88 -2.86
C ARG A 154 10.79 1.95 -1.76
N HIS A 155 10.58 3.21 -2.12
CA HIS A 155 10.51 4.32 -1.16
C HIS A 155 9.43 4.12 -0.09
N VAL A 156 8.20 3.80 -0.50
CA VAL A 156 7.08 3.53 0.42
C VAL A 156 7.41 2.36 1.34
N ILE A 157 7.93 1.27 0.79
CA ILE A 157 8.27 0.06 1.54
C ILE A 157 9.33 0.38 2.59
N GLN A 158 10.47 0.96 2.21
CA GLN A 158 11.56 1.33 3.13
C GLN A 158 11.07 2.14 4.33
N LEU A 159 10.20 3.13 4.10
CA LEU A 159 9.65 3.96 5.17
C LEU A 159 8.65 3.21 6.05
N ARG A 160 7.90 2.26 5.50
CA ARG A 160 6.75 1.64 6.17
C ARG A 160 7.05 0.27 6.77
N ILE A 161 8.10 -0.43 6.34
CA ILE A 161 8.55 -1.66 7.01
C ILE A 161 9.30 -1.38 8.33
N SER A 162 9.68 -0.12 8.57
CA SER A 162 10.37 0.28 9.80
C SER A 162 9.55 -0.05 11.07
N PRO A 163 10.21 -0.49 12.16
CA PRO A 163 9.55 -0.67 13.46
C PRO A 163 8.84 0.57 14.01
N LYS A 164 9.24 1.76 13.56
CA LYS A 164 8.64 3.05 13.94
C LYS A 164 7.32 3.35 13.23
N ALA A 165 7.00 2.65 12.14
CA ALA A 165 5.74 2.80 11.45
C ALA A 165 4.60 2.12 12.23
N GLN A 166 3.37 2.65 12.11
CA GLN A 166 2.20 2.00 12.70
C GLN A 166 2.06 0.57 12.16
N TRP A 167 1.70 -0.37 13.03
CA TRP A 167 1.61 -1.80 12.73
C TRP A 167 0.80 -2.10 11.46
N GLU A 168 -0.33 -1.42 11.23
CA GLU A 168 -1.24 -1.73 10.11
C GLU A 168 -0.61 -1.39 8.74
N ILE A 169 -0.05 -0.19 8.59
CA ILE A 169 0.65 0.18 7.35
C ILE A 169 1.93 -0.63 7.15
N ARG A 170 2.58 -1.04 8.25
CA ARG A 170 3.74 -1.93 8.22
C ARG A 170 3.37 -3.30 7.65
N GLN A 171 2.28 -3.91 8.12
CA GLN A 171 1.77 -5.17 7.57
C GLN A 171 1.43 -5.04 6.08
N ALA A 172 0.76 -3.95 5.69
CA ALA A 172 0.44 -3.71 4.28
C ALA A 172 1.71 -3.62 3.42
N ALA A 173 2.72 -2.86 3.87
CA ALA A 173 3.99 -2.72 3.18
C ALA A 173 4.76 -4.05 3.08
N SER A 174 4.79 -4.84 4.16
CA SER A 174 5.43 -6.16 4.18
C SER A 174 4.76 -7.13 3.20
N HIS A 175 3.43 -7.16 3.14
CA HIS A 175 2.70 -8.00 2.18
C HIS A 175 2.97 -7.58 0.74
N ILE A 176 2.95 -6.27 0.46
CA ILE A 176 3.26 -5.73 -0.87
C ILE A 176 4.70 -6.07 -1.27
N LEU A 177 5.66 -5.91 -0.36
CA LEU A 177 7.06 -6.29 -0.59
C LEU A 177 7.20 -7.77 -0.93
N ASN A 178 6.50 -8.65 -0.21
CA ASN A 178 6.51 -10.08 -0.48
C ASN A 178 6.00 -10.41 -1.87
N THR A 179 4.92 -9.75 -2.33
CA THR A 179 4.41 -9.94 -3.69
C THR A 179 5.38 -9.38 -4.74
N LEU A 180 5.84 -8.13 -4.58
CA LEU A 180 6.77 -7.50 -5.53
C LEU A 180 8.10 -8.24 -5.65
N SER A 181 8.59 -8.83 -4.57
CA SER A 181 9.83 -9.61 -4.59
C SER A 181 9.69 -10.94 -5.33
N LYS A 182 8.47 -11.50 -5.43
CA LYS A 182 8.21 -12.68 -6.27
C LYS A 182 8.14 -12.30 -7.75
N GLU A 183 7.52 -11.16 -8.06
CA GLU A 183 7.30 -10.71 -9.44
C GLU A 183 8.54 -10.05 -10.07
N ALA A 184 9.33 -9.32 -9.29
CA ALA A 184 10.51 -8.58 -9.76
C ALA A 184 11.67 -8.67 -8.74
N PRO A 185 12.23 -9.86 -8.51
CA PRO A 185 13.19 -10.12 -7.44
C PRO A 185 14.41 -9.20 -7.45
N ALA A 186 14.99 -8.90 -8.62
CA ALA A 186 16.18 -8.04 -8.70
C ALA A 186 15.90 -6.62 -8.22
N CYS A 187 14.64 -6.16 -8.28
CA CYS A 187 14.22 -4.82 -7.89
C CYS A 187 13.92 -4.67 -6.40
N PHE A 188 13.68 -5.77 -5.65
CA PHE A 188 13.13 -5.70 -4.28
C PHE A 188 13.78 -6.64 -3.25
N CYS A 189 14.62 -7.59 -3.66
CA CYS A 189 15.19 -8.58 -2.75
C CYS A 189 16.10 -8.00 -1.64
N ASP A 190 16.71 -6.84 -1.86
CA ASP A 190 17.48 -6.11 -0.84
C ASP A 190 16.59 -5.66 0.31
N LEU A 191 15.36 -5.21 0.02
CA LEU A 191 14.39 -4.80 1.03
C LEU A 191 13.82 -6.00 1.81
N GLN A 192 13.77 -7.19 1.22
CA GLN A 192 13.40 -8.41 1.97
C GLN A 192 14.42 -8.74 3.06
N ALA A 193 15.70 -8.50 2.81
CA ALA A 193 16.73 -8.70 3.83
C ALA A 193 16.54 -7.70 4.99
N GLU A 194 16.20 -6.45 4.68
CA GLU A 194 15.88 -5.44 5.71
C GLU A 194 14.65 -5.84 6.53
N LEU A 195 13.60 -6.37 5.90
CA LEU A 195 12.41 -6.81 6.61
C LEU A 195 12.70 -7.95 7.61
N LYS A 196 13.61 -8.88 7.28
CA LYS A 196 13.98 -9.98 8.19
C LYS A 196 14.81 -9.55 9.39
N ASN A 197 15.48 -8.40 9.28
CA ASN A 197 16.36 -7.85 10.32
C ASN A 197 15.62 -6.88 11.26
N ASN A 198 14.35 -6.58 10.98
CA ASN A 198 13.46 -5.72 11.77
C ASN A 198 12.44 -6.55 12.55
#